data_AF-A0A932C7R7-F1
#
_entry.id   AF-A0A932C7R7-F1
#
_cell.length_a   1.000
_cell.length_b   1.000
_cell.length_c   1.000
_cell.angle_alpha   90.00
_cell.angle_beta   90.00
_cell.angle_gamma   90.00
#
_symmetry.space_group_name_H-M   'P 1'
#
loop_
_entity.id
_entity.type
_entity.pdbx_description
1 polymer ?
#
loop_
_entity_poly.entity_id
_entity_poly.type
_entity_poly.pdbx_seq_one_letter_code
_entity_poly.pdbx_strand_id
1 'polypeptide(L)'
;MALAAEATVLNPVKRQAALERGKALVAPKEMAPVAVDPFHPQAFAEAVAGAGRVSAGTNPPPGTGGDTGSPPAGPRTERDLLQAIAKSLKPSGYIVLGGQPSISFGQKRVKPGGILTITFEGNQYTLEVVSIDRTNFTLRLNREEFTRTIK
;
A
#
# COMPACT_ATOMS: atom_id res chain seq x y z
N MET A 1 35.03 -1.18 45.65
CA MET A 1 35.19 0.09 44.90
C MET A 1 35.72 -0.30 43.52
N ALA A 2 34.88 -0.31 42.50
CA ALA A 2 35.21 -0.80 41.16
C ALA A 2 35.46 0.38 40.22
N LEU A 3 36.67 0.46 39.66
CA LEU A 3 37.06 1.40 38.61
C LEU A 3 38.03 0.67 37.68
N ALA A 4 37.53 0.13 36.58
CA ALA A 4 38.33 -0.25 35.42
C ALA A 4 37.40 -0.59 34.24
N ALA A 5 37.46 0.22 33.17
CA ALA A 5 37.44 -0.24 31.79
C ALA A 5 37.74 0.96 30.90
N GLU A 6 39.00 1.02 30.53
CA GLU A 6 39.64 1.98 29.65
C GLU A 6 38.86 2.14 28.34
N ALA A 7 38.79 3.38 27.84
CA ALA A 7 38.38 3.67 26.48
C ALA A 7 39.33 2.94 25.52
N THR A 8 38.97 1.71 25.13
CA THR A 8 39.70 0.90 24.15
C THR A 8 39.51 1.53 22.78
N VAL A 9 40.35 2.52 22.51
CA VAL A 9 40.55 3.11 21.19
C VAL A 9 41.09 1.99 20.29
N LEU A 10 40.27 1.46 19.38
CA LEU A 10 40.75 0.50 18.38
C LEU A 10 42.02 1.03 17.72
N ASN A 11 43.03 0.16 17.58
CA ASN A 11 44.28 0.42 16.86
C ASN A 11 43.96 1.15 15.52
N PRO A 12 44.65 2.26 15.19
CA PRO A 12 44.37 3.09 14.01
C PRO A 12 44.13 2.29 12.72
N VAL A 13 44.90 1.21 12.52
CA VAL A 13 44.79 0.33 11.34
C VAL A 13 43.44 -0.40 11.29
N LYS A 14 42.96 -0.88 12.44
CA LYS A 14 41.66 -1.58 12.54
C LYS A 14 40.49 -0.62 12.35
N ARG A 15 40.65 0.64 12.77
CA ARG A 15 39.65 1.71 12.52
C ARG A 15 39.56 2.05 11.04
N GLN A 16 40.70 2.16 10.36
CA GLN A 16 40.75 2.40 8.91
C GLN A 16 40.03 1.29 8.14
N ALA A 17 40.31 0.03 8.47
CA ALA A 17 39.68 -1.13 7.85
C ALA A 17 38.16 -1.19 8.07
N ALA A 18 37.67 -0.79 9.25
CA ALA A 18 36.25 -0.72 9.54
C ALA A 18 35.56 0.41 8.74
N LEU A 19 36.22 1.55 8.59
CA LEU A 19 35.71 2.68 7.79
C LEU A 19 35.63 2.34 6.29
N GLU A 20 36.61 1.63 5.74
CA GLU A 20 36.57 1.19 4.34
C GLU A 20 35.45 0.18 4.08
N ARG A 21 35.23 -0.78 4.99
CA ARG A 21 34.09 -1.70 4.90
C ARG A 21 32.75 -0.98 4.99
N GLY A 22 32.63 0.01 5.88
CA GLY A 22 31.44 0.84 5.98
C GLY A 22 31.14 1.59 4.67
N LYS A 23 32.16 2.20 4.05
CA LYS A 23 32.01 2.90 2.76
C LYS A 23 31.57 1.97 1.63
N ALA A 24 32.10 0.74 1.59
CA ALA A 24 31.71 -0.24 0.56
C ALA A 24 30.24 -0.68 0.67
N LEU A 25 29.66 -0.69 1.88
CA LEU A 25 28.27 -1.09 2.11
C LEU A 25 27.26 0.04 1.85
N VAL A 26 27.70 1.30 1.93
CA VAL A 26 26.85 2.48 1.69
C VAL A 26 26.80 2.84 0.19
N ALA A 27 27.67 2.24 -0.63
CA ALA A 27 27.61 2.43 -2.08
C ALA A 27 26.22 1.99 -2.60
N PRO A 28 25.46 2.88 -3.28
CA PRO A 28 24.14 2.57 -3.78
C PRO A 28 24.27 1.44 -4.81
N LYS A 29 23.86 0.24 -4.41
CA LYS A 29 23.78 -0.91 -5.30
C LYS A 29 22.59 -0.67 -6.22
N GLU A 30 22.88 -0.36 -7.47
CA GLU A 30 21.89 -0.18 -8.53
C GLU A 30 21.05 -1.46 -8.61
N MET A 31 19.78 -1.37 -8.21
CA MET A 31 18.83 -2.43 -8.43
C MET A 31 18.49 -2.39 -9.91
N ALA A 32 19.01 -3.36 -10.67
CA ALA A 32 18.56 -3.58 -12.03
C ALA A 32 17.02 -3.73 -11.99
N PRO A 33 16.27 -2.99 -12.82
CA PRO A 33 14.83 -3.16 -12.87
C PRO A 33 14.54 -4.60 -13.31
N VAL A 34 13.95 -5.40 -12.42
CA VAL A 34 13.36 -6.68 -12.79
C VAL A 34 12.08 -6.36 -13.56
N ALA A 35 12.25 -5.98 -14.83
CA ALA A 35 11.18 -5.70 -15.77
C ALA A 35 10.82 -6.94 -16.59
N VAL A 36 10.82 -8.11 -15.94
CA VAL A 36 10.24 -9.33 -16.51
C VAL A 36 9.12 -9.73 -15.58
N ASP A 37 7.90 -9.43 -16.00
CA ASP A 37 6.68 -9.79 -15.29
C ASP A 37 6.57 -11.33 -15.24
N PRO A 38 6.64 -11.96 -14.05
CA PRO A 38 6.63 -13.41 -13.92
C PRO A 38 5.28 -14.04 -14.32
N PHE A 39 4.22 -13.23 -14.49
CA PHE A 39 2.90 -13.70 -14.91
C PHE A 39 2.62 -13.50 -16.40
N HIS A 40 3.54 -12.85 -17.13
CA HIS A 40 3.45 -12.63 -18.58
C HIS A 40 4.75 -13.02 -19.31
N PRO A 41 5.08 -14.32 -19.40
CA PRO A 41 6.21 -14.77 -20.19
C PRO A 41 5.98 -14.48 -21.68
N GLN A 42 6.95 -13.84 -22.33
CA GLN A 42 6.91 -13.48 -23.77
C GLN A 42 6.59 -14.68 -24.69
N ALA A 43 7.00 -15.89 -24.28
CA ALA A 43 6.69 -17.14 -24.99
C ALA A 43 5.16 -17.43 -25.10
N PHE A 44 4.35 -16.98 -24.13
CA PHE A 44 2.90 -17.15 -24.18
C PHE A 44 2.23 -16.15 -25.14
N ALA A 45 2.76 -14.93 -25.24
CA ALA A 45 2.27 -13.92 -26.18
C ALA A 45 2.48 -14.35 -27.65
N GLU A 46 3.61 -14.99 -27.97
CA GLU A 46 3.85 -15.57 -29.30
C GLU A 46 2.87 -16.71 -29.62
N ALA A 47 2.50 -17.54 -28.64
CA ALA A 47 1.56 -18.64 -28.85
C ALA A 47 0.13 -18.14 -29.14
N VAL A 48 -0.32 -17.06 -28.49
CA VAL A 48 -1.64 -16.45 -28.72
C VAL A 48 -1.68 -15.67 -30.05
N ALA A 49 -0.59 -15.01 -30.44
CA ALA A 49 -0.50 -14.32 -31.71
C ALA A 49 -0.53 -15.27 -32.93
N GLY A 50 -0.08 -16.53 -32.76
CA GLY A 50 -0.19 -17.58 -33.77
C GLY A 50 -1.60 -18.15 -33.94
N ALA A 51 -2.52 -17.90 -33.01
CA ALA A 51 -3.86 -18.50 -32.94
C ALA A 51 -5.00 -17.52 -33.24
N GLY A 52 -4.83 -16.60 -34.21
CA GLY A 52 -5.96 -15.87 -34.78
C GLY A 52 -6.96 -16.87 -35.40
N ARG A 53 -8.28 -16.65 -35.48
CA ARG A 53 -9.12 -15.44 -35.46
C ARG A 53 -10.57 -15.96 -35.32
N VAL A 54 -11.51 -15.18 -34.77
CA VAL A 54 -12.81 -14.93 -35.44
C VAL A 54 -13.53 -13.74 -34.80
N SER A 55 -13.86 -12.80 -35.67
CA SER A 55 -14.71 -11.64 -35.42
C SER A 55 -16.19 -12.02 -35.27
N ALA A 56 -16.91 -11.14 -34.56
CA ALA A 56 -18.33 -10.80 -34.71
C ALA A 56 -19.42 -11.77 -34.19
N GLY A 57 -20.15 -11.31 -33.15
CA GLY A 57 -21.61 -11.12 -33.23
C GLY A 57 -22.56 -12.19 -32.65
N THR A 58 -23.31 -11.77 -31.61
CA THR A 58 -24.78 -11.96 -31.44
C THR A 58 -25.34 -13.18 -30.65
N ASN A 59 -25.51 -12.97 -29.33
CA ASN A 59 -26.71 -13.17 -28.44
C ASN A 59 -27.23 -14.56 -27.90
N PRO A 60 -27.94 -14.57 -26.72
CA PRO A 60 -27.94 -15.56 -25.58
C PRO A 60 -29.14 -16.58 -25.58
N PRO A 61 -29.40 -17.59 -24.66
CA PRO A 61 -29.56 -17.59 -23.15
C PRO A 61 -29.28 -18.98 -22.43
N PRO A 62 -29.86 -19.41 -21.27
CA PRO A 62 -30.10 -18.80 -19.93
C PRO A 62 -29.50 -19.58 -18.70
N GLY A 63 -28.95 -18.84 -17.73
CA GLY A 63 -29.12 -18.99 -16.26
C GLY A 63 -28.67 -20.25 -15.46
N THR A 64 -27.53 -20.17 -14.74
CA THR A 64 -27.42 -20.44 -13.27
C THR A 64 -26.13 -19.77 -12.72
N GLY A 65 -26.22 -19.00 -11.63
CA GLY A 65 -25.28 -17.93 -11.27
C GLY A 65 -23.98 -18.30 -10.54
N GLY A 66 -23.09 -17.29 -10.47
CA GLY A 66 -21.84 -17.28 -9.70
C GLY A 66 -20.89 -16.15 -10.14
N ASP A 67 -21.16 -14.94 -9.67
CA ASP A 67 -20.41 -13.70 -9.90
C ASP A 67 -18.94 -13.79 -9.42
N THR A 68 -17.97 -13.62 -10.31
CA THR A 68 -16.61 -13.16 -9.97
C THR A 68 -16.10 -12.20 -11.04
N GLY A 69 -16.64 -10.98 -10.96
CA GLY A 69 -16.25 -9.84 -11.77
C GLY A 69 -14.73 -9.60 -11.80
N SER A 70 -14.20 -9.54 -13.02
CA SER A 70 -13.11 -8.61 -13.31
C SER A 70 -13.64 -7.20 -13.08
N PRO A 71 -13.08 -6.38 -12.19
CA PRO A 71 -13.43 -4.97 -12.19
C PRO A 71 -12.90 -4.37 -13.50
N PRO A 72 -13.73 -3.59 -14.22
CA PRO A 72 -13.31 -2.95 -15.47
C PRO A 72 -12.19 -1.97 -15.18
N ALA A 73 -11.04 -2.16 -15.83
CA ALA A 73 -9.93 -1.21 -15.87
C ALA A 73 -10.31 -0.01 -16.76
N GLY A 74 -11.29 0.78 -16.31
CA GLY A 74 -11.36 2.20 -16.67
C GLY A 74 -10.28 2.97 -15.90
N PRO A 75 -10.02 4.26 -16.21
CA PRO A 75 -9.18 5.09 -15.37
C PRO A 75 -9.78 5.09 -13.97
N ARG A 76 -9.09 4.43 -13.03
CA ARG A 76 -9.49 4.39 -11.62
C ARG A 76 -9.37 5.82 -11.11
N THR A 77 -10.49 6.53 -11.09
CA THR A 77 -10.55 7.89 -10.55
C THR A 77 -10.10 7.85 -9.09
N GLU A 78 -9.48 8.92 -8.60
CA GLU A 78 -8.99 9.00 -7.21
C GLU A 78 -10.08 8.63 -6.20
N ARG A 79 -11.34 8.95 -6.54
CA ARG A 79 -12.54 8.57 -5.80
C ARG A 79 -12.81 7.07 -5.76
N ASP A 80 -12.64 6.35 -6.87
CA ASP A 80 -12.80 4.88 -6.91
C ASP A 80 -11.71 4.19 -6.07
N LEU A 81 -10.48 4.70 -6.14
CA LEU A 81 -9.38 4.23 -5.32
C LEU A 81 -9.62 4.50 -3.83
N LEU A 82 -10.05 5.71 -3.48
CA LEU A 82 -10.40 6.09 -2.11
C LEU A 82 -11.54 5.22 -1.58
N GLN A 83 -12.55 4.92 -2.40
CA GLN A 83 -13.64 4.02 -2.04
C GLN A 83 -13.14 2.58 -1.82
N ALA A 84 -12.26 2.08 -2.67
CA ALA A 84 -11.67 0.74 -2.53
C ALA A 84 -10.82 0.63 -1.25
N ILE A 85 -9.99 1.64 -0.98
CA ILE A 85 -9.24 1.78 0.27
C ILE A 85 -10.17 1.80 1.48
N ALA A 86 -11.19 2.66 1.45
CA ALA A 86 -12.12 2.81 2.57
C ALA A 86 -12.90 1.52 2.85
N LYS A 87 -13.18 0.71 1.82
CA LYS A 87 -13.77 -0.64 1.95
C LYS A 87 -12.80 -1.64 2.56
N SER A 88 -11.52 -1.59 2.19
CA SER A 88 -10.47 -2.46 2.72
C SER A 88 -10.14 -2.15 4.19
N LEU A 89 -10.19 -0.87 4.56
CA LEU A 89 -9.98 -0.42 5.93
C LEU A 89 -11.10 -0.94 6.84
N LYS A 90 -10.77 -1.84 7.77
CA LYS A 90 -11.70 -2.25 8.83
C LYS A 90 -11.56 -1.29 10.01
N PRO A 91 -12.56 -0.45 10.33
CA PRO A 91 -12.53 0.33 11.55
C PRO A 91 -12.63 -0.63 12.73
N SER A 92 -11.61 -0.63 13.59
CA SER A 92 -11.53 -1.50 14.76
C SER A 92 -12.27 -0.91 15.97
N GLY A 93 -12.47 0.40 16.01
CA GLY A 93 -13.26 1.03 17.07
C GLY A 93 -13.16 2.55 17.10
N TYR A 94 -14.22 3.17 17.62
CA TYR A 94 -14.32 4.59 17.92
C TYR A 94 -14.05 4.82 19.41
N ILE A 95 -13.16 5.75 19.73
CA ILE A 95 -12.77 6.07 21.11
C ILE A 95 -12.68 7.60 21.23
N VAL A 96 -13.21 8.16 22.32
CA VAL A 96 -13.00 9.57 22.67
C VAL A 96 -11.90 9.63 23.72
N LEU A 97 -10.77 10.26 23.39
CA LEU A 97 -9.62 10.37 24.29
C LEU A 97 -9.38 11.84 24.62
N GLY A 98 -9.58 12.23 25.89
CA GLY A 98 -9.43 13.62 26.32
C GLY A 98 -10.42 14.58 25.63
N GLY A 99 -11.63 14.10 25.34
CA GLY A 99 -12.68 14.88 24.65
C GLY A 99 -12.53 14.94 23.12
N GLN A 100 -11.48 14.34 22.55
CA GLN A 100 -11.26 14.30 21.10
C GLN A 100 -11.66 12.95 20.51
N PRO A 101 -12.49 12.91 19.44
CA PRO A 101 -12.82 11.68 18.76
C PRO A 101 -11.58 11.09 18.09
N SER A 102 -11.47 9.76 18.09
CA SER A 102 -10.37 9.02 17.48
C SER A 102 -10.89 7.68 16.97
N ILE A 103 -10.39 7.24 15.83
CA ILE A 103 -10.74 5.95 15.24
C ILE A 103 -9.47 5.10 15.11
N SER A 104 -9.63 3.81 15.38
CA SER A 104 -8.56 2.83 15.20
C SER A 104 -8.79 2.06 13.89
N PHE A 105 -7.80 2.04 13.02
CA PHE A 105 -7.76 1.19 11.83
C PHE A 105 -6.70 0.11 12.06
N GLY A 106 -7.14 -1.08 12.48
CA GLY A 106 -6.24 -2.15 12.91
C GLY A 106 -5.39 -1.70 14.10
N GLN A 107 -4.07 -1.63 13.90
CA GLN A 107 -3.12 -1.20 14.93
C GLN A 107 -2.90 0.32 14.99
N LYS A 108 -3.31 1.07 13.95
CA LYS A 108 -3.05 2.50 13.86
C LYS A 108 -4.25 3.32 14.33
N ARG A 109 -4.03 4.21 15.29
CA ARG A 109 -5.04 5.15 15.79
C ARG A 109 -4.85 6.51 15.13
N VAL A 110 -5.95 7.14 14.71
CA VAL A 110 -5.94 8.44 14.04
C VAL A 110 -7.07 9.33 14.54
N LYS A 111 -6.77 10.63 14.61
CA LYS A 111 -7.69 11.70 15.01
C LYS A 111 -8.21 12.43 13.75
N PRO A 112 -9.27 13.24 13.84
CA PRO A 112 -9.63 14.17 12.77
C PRO A 112 -8.47 15.12 12.47
N GLY A 113 -8.28 15.46 11.19
CA GLY A 113 -7.10 16.11 10.64
C GLY A 113 -5.84 15.24 10.60
N GLY A 114 -5.91 13.99 11.07
CA GLY A 114 -4.77 13.09 11.14
C GLY A 114 -4.43 12.47 9.78
N ILE A 115 -3.13 12.26 9.55
CA ILE A 115 -2.63 11.64 8.33
C ILE A 115 -2.45 10.13 8.52
N LEU A 116 -3.00 9.36 7.58
CA LEU A 116 -3.00 7.92 7.54
C LEU A 116 -2.32 7.42 6.27
N THR A 117 -1.06 7.02 6.40
CA THR A 117 -0.36 6.28 5.34
C THR A 117 -0.72 4.80 5.37
N ILE A 118 -1.15 4.24 4.24
CA ILE A 118 -1.45 2.81 4.07
C ILE A 118 -0.84 2.28 2.78
N THR A 119 -0.74 0.96 2.67
CA THR A 119 -0.38 0.30 1.42
C THR A 119 -1.61 -0.39 0.85
N PHE A 120 -1.99 -0.05 -0.38
CA PHE A 120 -3.11 -0.65 -1.11
C PHE A 120 -2.66 -1.03 -2.52
N GLU A 121 -2.90 -2.28 -2.92
CA GLU A 121 -2.46 -2.81 -4.24
C GLU A 121 -0.97 -2.59 -4.53
N GLY A 122 -0.12 -2.69 -3.50
CA GLY A 122 1.34 -2.50 -3.62
C GLY A 122 1.82 -1.05 -3.64
N ASN A 123 0.91 -0.07 -3.68
CA ASN A 123 1.22 1.35 -3.66
C ASN A 123 0.93 1.98 -2.29
N GLN A 124 1.78 2.91 -1.88
CA GLN A 124 1.61 3.64 -0.63
C GLN A 124 0.78 4.91 -0.85
N TYR A 125 -0.32 5.04 -0.12
CA TYR A 125 -1.21 6.19 -0.19
C TYR A 125 -1.23 6.91 1.15
N THR A 126 -1.18 8.25 1.09
CA THR A 126 -1.32 9.12 2.24
C THR A 126 -2.72 9.70 2.24
N LEU A 127 -3.54 9.28 3.19
CA LEU A 127 -4.91 9.77 3.37
C LEU A 127 -4.98 10.72 4.54
N GLU A 128 -5.97 11.59 4.54
CA GLU A 128 -6.30 12.44 5.67
C GLU A 128 -7.68 12.07 6.21
N VAL A 129 -7.82 12.06 7.53
CA VAL A 129 -9.11 11.86 8.16
C VAL A 129 -9.76 13.23 8.37
N VAL A 130 -10.78 13.58 7.58
CA VAL A 130 -11.43 14.90 7.65
C VAL A 130 -12.31 15.00 8.89
N SER A 131 -13.17 14.00 9.09
CA SER A 131 -14.10 13.95 10.21
C SER A 131 -14.27 12.53 10.75
N ILE A 132 -14.53 12.43 12.05
CA ILE A 132 -14.81 11.18 12.73
C ILE A 132 -16.04 11.39 13.62
N ASP A 133 -17.09 10.63 13.34
CA ASP A 133 -18.28 10.51 14.15
C ASP A 133 -18.36 9.12 14.77
N ARG A 134 -19.33 8.93 15.68
CA ARG A 134 -19.58 7.63 16.31
C ARG A 134 -19.96 6.53 15.30
N THR A 135 -20.62 6.91 14.21
CA THR A 135 -21.17 6.00 13.21
C THR A 135 -20.57 6.17 11.83
N ASN A 136 -19.81 7.23 11.59
CA ASN A 136 -19.30 7.59 10.27
C ASN A 136 -17.87 8.12 10.39
N PHE A 137 -17.08 7.99 9.33
CA PHE A 137 -15.80 8.66 9.20
C PHE A 137 -15.61 9.10 7.76
N THR A 138 -14.95 10.24 7.58
CA THR A 138 -14.65 10.81 6.26
C THR A 138 -13.16 10.78 6.02
N LEU A 139 -12.75 10.16 4.92
CA LEU A 139 -11.38 10.14 4.45
C LEU A 139 -11.23 11.06 3.24
N ARG A 140 -10.08 11.71 3.13
CA ARG A 140 -9.68 12.49 1.98
C ARG A 140 -8.41 11.93 1.36
N LEU A 141 -8.39 11.86 0.05
CA LEU A 141 -7.19 11.59 -0.73
C LEU A 141 -7.07 12.70 -1.77
N ASN A 142 -5.96 13.46 -1.72
CA ASN A 142 -5.74 14.64 -2.54
C ASN A 142 -6.88 15.67 -2.41
N ARG A 143 -7.86 15.65 -3.31
CA ARG A 143 -9.03 16.54 -3.34
C ARG A 143 -10.37 15.81 -3.25
N GLU A 144 -10.36 14.48 -3.22
CA GLU A 144 -11.56 13.65 -3.16
C GLU A 144 -11.86 13.26 -1.72
N GLU A 145 -13.14 13.30 -1.34
CA GLU A 145 -13.62 12.92 -0.02
C GLU A 145 -14.58 11.74 -0.10
N PHE A 146 -14.47 10.84 0.86
CA PHE A 146 -15.32 9.66 0.96
C PHE A 146 -15.73 9.40 2.40
N THR A 147 -17.04 9.49 2.64
CA THR A 147 -17.64 9.17 3.93
C THR A 147 -18.10 7.72 3.96
N ARG A 148 -17.69 7.00 5.00
CA ARG A 148 -18.08 5.61 5.23
C ARG A 148 -18.66 5.42 6.63
N THR A 149 -19.68 4.57 6.73
CA THR A 149 -20.26 4.15 8.01
C THR A 149 -19.37 3.13 8.72
N ILE A 150 -19.20 3.29 10.03
CA ILE A 150 -18.63 2.30 10.95
C ILE A 150 -19.73 1.25 11.19
N LYS A 151 -19.57 0.06 10.62
CA LYS A 151 -20.43 -1.11 10.89
C LYS A 151 -19.63 -2.18 11.60
#